data_AF-A0ABD1MMG6-F1
#
_entry.id   AF-A0ABD1MMG6-F1
#
_cell.length_a   1.000
_cell.length_b   1.000
_cell.length_c   1.000
_cell.angle_alpha   90.00
_cell.angle_beta   90.00
_cell.angle_gamma   90.00
#
_symmetry.space_group_name_H-M   'P 1'
#
loop_
_entity.id
_entity.type
_entity.pdbx_description
1 polymer ?
#
loop_
_entity_poly.entity_id
_entity_poly.type
_entity_poly.pdbx_seq_one_letter_code
_entity_poly.pdbx_strand_id
1 'polypeptide(L)' 'MCDNTAAINLSKNLVMHSRSKHIEIKHHFIRDYVQRGTVELLFINTEEQLADIFTKLLPEDRFVSLRLSLGLEPITE' A
#
# COMPACT_ATOMS: atom_id res chain seq x y z
N MET A 1 -0.90 -3.90 -4.95
CA MET A 1 0.44 -3.30 -5.00
C MET A 1 0.71 -2.59 -3.68
N CYS A 2 1.91 -2.72 -3.12
CA CYS A 2 2.28 -2.18 -1.81
C CYS A 2 3.73 -1.68 -1.86
N ASP A 3 3.99 -0.51 -1.31
CA ASP A 3 5.34 0.08 -1.23
C ASP A 3 6.07 -0.33 0.07
N ASN A 4 5.31 -0.78 1.06
CA ASN A 4 5.85 -1.27 2.32
C ASN A 4 6.37 -2.70 2.19
N THR A 5 7.67 -2.81 1.90
CA THR A 5 8.39 -4.09 1.82
C THR A 5 8.28 -4.93 3.09
N ALA A 6 8.20 -4.31 4.27
CA ALA A 6 7.99 -5.05 5.51
C ALA A 6 6.60 -5.71 5.52
N ALA A 7 5.54 -5.00 5.12
CA ALA A 7 4.20 -5.58 5.02
C ALA A 7 4.14 -6.74 4.00
N ILE A 8 4.83 -6.63 2.86
CA ILE A 8 4.94 -7.71 1.87
C ILE A 8 5.65 -8.93 2.47
N ASN A 9 6.80 -8.72 3.09
CA ASN A 9 7.57 -9.81 3.71
C ASN A 9 6.80 -10.49 4.85
N LEU A 10 6.07 -9.69 5.63
CA LEU A 10 5.19 -10.19 6.69
C LEU A 10 4.08 -11.07 6.10
N SER A 11 3.42 -10.67 5.02
CA SER A 11 2.39 -11.51 4.40
C SER A 11 2.91 -12.88 3.94
N LYS A 12 4.22 -13.00 3.67
CA LYS A 12 4.86 -14.22 3.17
C LYS A 12 5.50 -15.08 4.27
N ASN A 13 5.94 -14.49 5.38
CA ASN A 13 6.71 -15.18 6.42
C ASN A 13 6.12 -15.04 7.83
N LEU A 14 6.25 -16.10 8.63
CA LEU A 14 5.78 -16.20 10.03
C LEU A 14 6.71 -15.56 11.06
N VAL A 15 7.94 -15.21 10.69
CA VAL A 15 8.97 -14.80 11.67
C VAL A 15 8.75 -13.34 12.08
N MET A 16 7.84 -13.13 13.02
CA MET A 16 7.81 -11.91 13.82
C MET A 16 7.72 -12.25 15.30
N HIS A 17 8.70 -11.74 16.06
CA HIS A 17 8.71 -11.74 17.51
C HIS A 17 8.17 -10.41 18.09
N SER A 18 7.12 -9.82 17.52
CA SER A 18 6.66 -8.47 17.91
C SER A 18 5.35 -8.46 18.71
N ARG A 19 5.35 -7.68 19.80
CA ARG A 19 4.39 -7.67 20.91
C ARG A 19 3.16 -6.75 20.67
N SER A 20 2.74 -6.54 19.43
CA SER A 20 1.71 -5.55 19.07
C SER A 20 0.46 -6.20 18.46
N LYS A 21 -0.56 -6.41 19.28
CA LYS A 21 -1.84 -7.09 18.92
C LYS A 21 -2.52 -6.54 17.65
N HIS A 22 -2.43 -5.25 17.39
CA HIS A 22 -3.06 -4.63 16.21
C HIS A 22 -2.36 -5.01 14.89
N ILE A 23 -1.06 -5.28 14.91
CA ILE A 23 -0.29 -5.75 13.76
C ILE A 23 -0.63 -7.21 13.49
N GLU A 24 -0.71 -8.02 14.56
CA GLU A 24 -1.01 -9.45 14.50
C GLU A 24 -2.38 -9.73 13.86
N ILE A 25 -3.44 -9.03 14.28
CA ILE A 25 -4.79 -9.23 13.73
C ILE A 25 -4.83 -8.92 12.22
N LYS A 26 -4.26 -7.78 11.80
CA LYS A 26 -4.25 -7.38 10.38
C LYS A 26 -3.37 -8.30 9.54
N HIS A 27 -2.26 -8.76 10.11
CA HIS A 27 -1.34 -9.69 9.46
C HIS A 27 -1.99 -11.05 9.20
N HIS A 28 -2.65 -11.62 10.21
CA HIS A 28 -3.38 -12.89 10.06
C HIS A 28 -4.42 -12.80 8.93
N PHE A 29 -5.22 -11.72 8.91
CA PHE A 29 -6.20 -11.51 7.86
C PHE A 29 -5.56 -11.49 6.47
N ILE A 30 -4.59 -10.60 6.25
CA ILE A 30 -3.95 -10.44 4.92
C ILE A 30 -3.26 -11.74 4.49
N ARG A 31 -2.54 -12.41 5.40
CA ARG A 31 -1.86 -13.66 5.11
C ARG A 31 -2.82 -14.76 4.68
N ASP A 32 -3.96 -14.90 5.33
CA ASP A 32 -4.92 -15.95 4.99
C ASP A 32 -5.43 -15.79 3.54
N TYR A 33 -5.67 -14.56 3.08
CA TYR A 33 -6.05 -14.31 1.68
C TYR A 33 -4.90 -14.54 0.70
N VAL A 34 -3.67 -14.22 1.09
CA VAL A 34 -2.47 -14.47 0.27
C VAL A 34 -2.20 -15.97 0.15
N GLN A 35 -2.29 -16.73 1.25
CA GLN A 35 -2.11 -18.19 1.25
C GLN A 35 -3.20 -18.91 0.46
N ARG A 36 -4.44 -18.40 0.48
CA ARG A 36 -5.54 -18.90 -0.37
C ARG A 36 -5.38 -18.54 -1.85
N GLY A 37 -4.37 -17.74 -2.20
CA GLY A 37 -4.16 -17.23 -3.56
C GLY A 37 -5.25 -16.25 -4.02
N THR A 38 -6.07 -15.74 -3.11
CA THR A 38 -7.14 -14.77 -3.41
C THR A 38 -6.59 -13.37 -3.64
N VAL A 39 -5.47 -13.04 -2.98
CA VAL A 39 -4.80 -11.75 -3.08
C VAL A 39 -3.31 -11.95 -3.28
N GLU A 40 -2.71 -11.19 -4.19
CA GLU A 40 -1.26 -11.14 -4.37
C GLU A 40 -0.70 -9.78 -3.93
N LEU A 41 0.34 -9.81 -3.11
CA LEU A 41 1.07 -8.61 -2.68
C LEU A 41 2.33 -8.42 -3.52
N LEU A 42 2.22 -7.50 -4.49
CA LEU A 42 3.31 -7.04 -5.35
C LEU A 42 3.89 -5.73 -4.83
N PHE A 43 5.21 -5.59 -4.95
CA PHE A 43 5.91 -4.35 -4.65
C PHE A 43 5.60 -3.27 -5.69
N ILE A 44 5.46 -2.02 -5.24
CA ILE A 44 5.43 -0.82 -6.08
C ILE A 44 6.33 0.24 -5.46
N ASN A 45 6.94 1.09 -6.27
CA ASN A 45 7.67 2.23 -5.76
C ASN A 45 6.71 3.20 -5.04
N THR A 46 7.11 3.78 -3.90
CA THR A 46 6.33 4.81 -3.20
C THR A 46 5.96 5.97 -4.13
N GLU A 47 6.85 6.35 -5.05
CA GLU A 47 6.59 7.44 -6.00
C GLU A 47 5.45 7.13 -6.99
N GLU A 48 5.15 5.84 -7.21
CA GLU A 48 4.12 5.33 -8.11
C GLU A 48 2.86 4.87 -7.35
N GLN A 49 2.88 4.95 -6.01
CA GLN A 49 1.76 4.52 -5.18
C GLN A 49 0.61 5.54 -5.23
N LEU A 50 -0.33 5.34 -6.16
CA LEU A 50 -1.51 6.20 -6.33
C LEU A 50 -2.36 6.30 -5.06
N ALA A 51 -2.36 5.28 -4.20
CA ALA A 51 -3.13 5.31 -2.95
C ALA A 51 -2.66 6.39 -1.95
N ASP A 52 -1.43 6.92 -2.13
CA ASP A 52 -0.88 7.95 -1.26
C ASP A 52 -1.70 9.24 -1.30
N ILE A 53 -2.32 9.56 -2.44
CA ILE A 53 -3.17 10.75 -2.59
C ILE A 53 -4.37 10.75 -1.63
N PHE A 54 -4.84 9.57 -1.22
CA PHE A 54 -6.00 9.40 -0.33
C PHE A 54 -5.61 9.23 1.14
N THR A 55 -4.34 8.99 1.44
CA THR A 55 -3.89 8.56 2.78
C THR A 55 -2.82 9.46 3.39
N LYS A 56 -2.15 10.29 2.58
CA LYS A 56 -1.06 11.17 3.02
C LYS A 56 -1.37 12.64 2.70
N LEU A 57 -0.84 13.52 3.55
CA LEU A 57 -0.70 14.93 3.22
C LEU A 57 0.53 15.07 2.31
N LEU A 58 0.31 15.36 1.03
CA LEU A 58 1.36 15.45 0.04
C LEU A 58 1.71 16.90 -0.30
N PRO A 59 2.98 17.20 -0.60
CA PRO A 59 3.36 18.43 -1.29
C PRO A 59 2.59 18.60 -2.60
N GLU A 60 2.38 19.86 -3.02
CA GLU A 60 1.56 20.20 -4.18
C GLU A 60 2.03 19.52 -5.47
N ASP A 61 3.35 19.51 -5.72
CA ASP A 61 3.98 18.87 -6.88
C ASP A 61 3.68 17.37 -6.94
N ARG A 62 3.79 16.68 -5.79
CA ARG A 62 3.47 15.26 -5.67
C ARG A 62 1.98 15.00 -5.83
N PHE A 63 1.13 15.84 -5.24
CA PHE A 63 -0.32 15.75 -5.41
C PHE A 63 -0.74 15.91 -6.87
N VAL A 64 -0.20 16.91 -7.57
CA VAL A 64 -0.46 17.14 -9.01
C VAL A 64 0.01 15.96 -9.85
N SER A 65 1.21 15.43 -9.60
CA SER A 65 1.72 14.26 -10.32
C SER A 65 0.83 13.02 -10.15
N LEU A 66 0.40 12.71 -8.92
CA LEU A 66 -0.50 11.58 -8.66
C LEU A 66 -1.91 11.83 -9.23
N ARG A 67 -2.40 13.08 -9.19
CA ARG A 67 -3.69 13.46 -9.76
C ARG A 67 -3.71 13.25 -11.28
N LEU A 68 -2.66 13.67 -11.98
CA LEU A 68 -2.50 13.42 -13.41
C LEU A 68 -2.40 11.92 -13.72
N SER A 69 -1.67 11.17 -12.88
CA SER A 69 -1.55 9.71 -13.02
C SER A 69 -2.89 8.97 -12.80
N LEU A 70 -3.84 9.58 -12.08
CA LEU A 70 -5.23 9.11 -11.94
C LEU A 70 -6.13 9.47 -13.13
N GLY A 71 -5.63 10.24 -14.11
CA GLY A 71 -6.43 10.74 -15.23
C GLY A 71 -7.32 11.93 -14.87
N LEU A 72 -7.06 12.59 -13.74
CA LEU A 72 -7.81 13.77 -13.30
C LEU A 72 -7.17 15.04 -13.88
N GLU A 73 -7.71 15.48 -15.02
CA GLU A 73 -7.27 16.70 -15.68
C GLU A 73 -7.78 17.95 -14.96
N PRO A 74 -7.00 19.06 -14.98
CA PRO A 74 -7.53 20.35 -14.56
C PRO A 74 -8.75 20.70 -15.41
N ILE A 75 -9.79 21.22 -14.77
CA ILE A 75 -10.92 21.79 -15.49
C ILE A 75 -10.39 23.04 -16.20
N THR A 76 -10.27 22.98 -17.52
CA THR A 76 -10.08 24.15 -18.37
C THR A 76 -11.45 24.78 -18.61
N GLU A 77 -11.65 26.00 -18.11
CA GLU A 77 -12.77 26.87 -18.52
C GLU A 77 -12.63 27.33 -19.97
#